data_AF-A0A7V9IWL0-F1
#
_entry.id   AF-A0A7V9IWL0-F1
#
_cell.length_a   1.000
_cell.length_b   1.000
_cell.length_c   1.000
_cell.angle_alpha   90.00
_cell.angle_beta   90.00
_cell.angle_gamma   90.00
#
_symmetry.space_group_name_H-M   'P 1'
#
loop_
_entity.id
_entity.type
_entity.pdbx_description
1 polymer ?
#
loop_
_entity_poly.entity_id
_entity_poly.type
_entity_poly.pdbx_seq_one_letter_code
_entity_poly.pdbx_strand_id
1 'polypeptide(L)'
;WLVPLACDHAGPLLRVAGFASDGLDGALARATAPTRAGRDLEGAVDAAFAAAALRGAVRHGNLSRRAAALEATRLAAGFGVTCAAYFGRARAPNRTVARAARASTPVRAAGLLAAGLGRPRTADALVSAGALAGIASVVAAFAQRRTA
;
A
#
# COMPACT_ATOMS: atom_id res chain seq x y z
N TRP A 1 7.34 16.33 -3.71
CA TRP A 1 8.17 16.95 -2.65
C TRP A 1 8.38 16.02 -1.45
N LEU A 2 7.35 15.32 -0.95
CA LEU A 2 7.47 14.34 0.14
C LEU A 2 8.29 13.08 -0.19
N VAL A 3 8.27 12.62 -1.44
CA VAL A 3 8.97 11.40 -1.89
C VAL A 3 10.50 11.45 -1.68
N PRO A 4 11.24 12.49 -2.13
CA PRO A 4 12.66 12.60 -1.81
C PRO A 4 12.95 12.75 -0.30
N LEU A 5 12.10 13.48 0.44
CA LEU A 5 12.23 13.65 1.89
C LEU A 5 12.02 12.34 2.69
N ALA A 6 11.09 11.49 2.26
CA ALA A 6 10.87 10.17 2.84
C ALA A 6 12.02 9.19 2.53
N CYS A 7 12.75 9.40 1.43
CA CYS A 7 13.94 8.64 1.06
C CYS A 7 15.19 9.07 1.87
N ASP A 8 15.33 10.37 2.15
CA ASP A 8 16.58 10.92 2.68
C ASP A 8 16.54 11.25 4.18
N HIS A 9 15.40 11.71 4.73
CA HIS A 9 15.25 12.11 6.15
C HIS A 9 13.95 11.53 6.73
N ALA A 10 13.95 10.21 6.91
CA ALA A 10 12.78 9.45 7.28
C ALA A 10 12.52 9.46 8.79
N GLY A 11 12.44 10.62 9.43
CA GLY A 11 12.04 10.76 10.84
C GLY A 11 10.58 10.33 11.07
N PRO A 12 10.23 9.80 12.26
CA PRO A 12 8.90 9.24 12.53
C PRO A 12 7.75 10.24 12.31
N LEU A 13 7.96 11.53 12.64
CA LEU A 13 6.97 12.59 12.43
C LEU A 13 6.69 12.87 10.95
N LEU A 14 7.69 12.76 10.06
CA LEU A 14 7.52 13.01 8.63
C LEU A 14 6.74 11.88 7.94
N ARG A 15 6.90 10.64 8.42
CA ARG A 15 6.12 9.48 7.96
C ARG A 15 4.67 9.52 8.45
N VAL A 16 4.45 9.94 9.70
CA VAL A 16 3.11 10.19 10.25
C VAL A 16 2.44 11.35 9.51
N ALA A 17 3.17 12.45 9.28
CA ALA A 17 2.64 13.61 8.56
C ALA A 17 2.29 13.26 7.11
N GLY A 18 3.13 12.51 6.40
CA GLY A 18 2.82 12.03 5.04
C GLY A 18 1.60 11.12 4.99
N PHE A 19 1.47 10.20 5.93
CA PHE A 19 0.30 9.31 6.03
C PHE A 19 -0.98 10.07 6.43
N ALA A 20 -0.86 11.06 7.32
CA ALA A 20 -1.96 11.91 7.73
C ALA A 20 -2.41 12.86 6.61
N SER A 21 -1.48 13.44 5.84
CA SER A 21 -1.79 14.30 4.70
C SER A 21 -2.50 13.51 3.58
N ASP A 22 -2.07 12.28 3.28
CA ASP A 22 -2.75 11.43 2.29
C ASP A 22 -4.18 11.07 2.72
N GLY A 23 -4.37 10.75 4.00
CA GLY A 23 -5.69 10.41 4.54
C GLY A 23 -6.68 11.59 4.49
N LEU A 24 -6.18 12.81 4.74
CA LEU A 24 -6.96 14.04 4.74
C LEU A 24 -7.29 14.51 3.32
N ASP A 25 -6.35 14.45 2.38
CA ASP A 25 -6.56 14.85 0.99
C ASP A 25 -7.55 13.92 0.28
N GLY A 26 -7.45 12.61 0.54
CA GLY A 26 -8.43 11.64 0.04
C GLY A 26 -9.84 11.87 0.60
N ALA A 27 -9.97 12.34 1.85
CA ALA A 27 -11.26 12.66 2.45
C ALA A 27 -11.86 13.95 1.86
N LEU A 28 -11.03 14.98 1.63
CA LEU A 28 -11.43 16.23 0.97
C LEU A 28 -11.80 16.02 -0.51
N ALA A 29 -11.07 15.18 -1.24
CA ALA A 29 -11.35 14.86 -2.64
C ALA A 29 -12.65 14.05 -2.82
N ARG A 30 -13.03 13.25 -1.82
CA ARG A 30 -14.32 12.54 -1.78
C ARG A 30 -15.52 13.45 -1.56
N ALA A 31 -15.31 14.65 -1.02
CA ALA A 31 -16.38 15.60 -0.69
C ALA A 31 -16.76 16.54 -1.85
N THR A 32 -15.95 16.64 -2.91
CA THR A 32 -16.06 17.74 -3.89
C THR A 32 -16.42 17.28 -5.32
N ALA A 33 -15.74 16.28 -5.89
CA ALA A 33 -16.15 15.57 -7.13
C ALA A 33 -15.13 14.44 -7.49
N PRO A 34 -15.39 13.16 -7.17
CA PRO A 34 -14.40 12.10 -7.38
C PRO A 34 -14.30 11.72 -8.87
N THR A 35 -13.28 12.21 -9.56
CA THR A 35 -12.96 11.77 -10.93
C THR A 35 -12.35 10.36 -10.92
N ARG A 36 -12.65 9.52 -11.94
CA ARG A 36 -12.03 8.19 -12.06
C ARG A 36 -10.50 8.28 -12.18
N ALA A 37 -10.02 9.28 -12.93
CA ALA A 37 -8.59 9.54 -13.10
C ALA A 37 -7.90 9.94 -11.77
N GLY A 38 -8.53 10.80 -10.96
CA GLY A 38 -8.00 11.20 -9.65
C GLY A 38 -7.83 10.02 -8.69
N ARG A 39 -8.81 9.11 -8.64
CA ARG A 39 -8.75 7.90 -7.81
C ARG A 39 -7.63 6.93 -8.21
N ASP A 40 -7.37 6.82 -9.51
CA ASP A 40 -6.35 5.89 -10.02
C ASP A 40 -4.94 6.47 -9.91
N LEU A 41 -4.78 7.80 -10.00
CA LEU A 41 -3.54 8.51 -9.70
C LEU A 41 -3.19 8.48 -8.21
N GLU A 42 -4.19 8.58 -7.32
CA GLU A 42 -4.03 8.43 -5.86
C GLU A 42 -3.37 7.08 -5.53
N GLY A 43 -3.82 5.99 -6.16
CA GLY A 43 -3.22 4.66 -5.97
C GLY A 43 -1.78 4.53 -6.48
N ALA A 44 -1.38 5.31 -7.49
CA ALA A 44 0.00 5.34 -7.98
C ALA A 44 0.92 6.12 -7.02
N VAL A 45 0.42 7.22 -6.45
CA VAL A 45 1.12 7.99 -5.42
C VAL A 45 1.32 7.15 -4.15
N ASP A 46 0.27 6.47 -3.68
CA ASP A 46 0.33 5.53 -2.56
C ASP A 46 1.42 4.47 -2.76
N ALA A 47 1.48 3.89 -3.96
CA ALA A 47 2.45 2.85 -4.31
C ALA A 47 3.88 3.39 -4.33
N ALA A 48 4.09 4.59 -4.89
CA ALA A 48 5.38 5.26 -4.91
C ALA A 48 5.86 5.61 -3.49
N PHE A 49 4.96 6.13 -2.65
CA PHE A 49 5.25 6.41 -1.25
C PHE A 49 5.60 5.14 -0.46
N ALA A 50 4.79 4.08 -0.62
CA ALA A 50 5.06 2.80 0.03
C ALA A 50 6.42 2.22 -0.40
N ALA A 51 6.76 2.29 -1.68
CA ALA A 51 8.07 1.84 -2.18
C ALA A 51 9.24 2.63 -1.59
N ALA A 52 9.11 3.96 -1.50
CA ALA A 52 10.11 4.82 -0.85
C ALA A 52 10.26 4.51 0.64
N ALA A 53 9.14 4.35 1.36
CA ALA A 53 9.12 4.03 2.78
C ALA A 53 9.76 2.66 3.08
N LEU A 54 9.47 1.64 2.27
CA LEU A 54 10.10 0.32 2.38
C LEU A 54 11.61 0.39 2.14
N ARG A 55 12.04 1.11 1.10
CA ARG A 55 13.47 1.29 0.79
C ARG A 55 14.22 1.99 1.92
N GLY A 56 13.64 3.06 2.48
CA GLY A 56 14.18 3.75 3.65
C GLY A 56 14.26 2.84 4.87
N ALA A 57 13.19 2.10 5.17
CA ALA A 57 13.16 1.19 6.32
C ALA A 57 14.22 0.08 6.23
N VAL A 58 14.43 -0.50 5.05
CA VAL A 58 15.48 -1.49 4.81
C VAL A 58 16.88 -0.88 4.95
N ARG A 59 17.11 0.31 4.38
CA ARG A 59 18.42 0.99 4.42
C ARG A 59 18.87 1.29 5.84
N HIS A 60 17.93 1.63 6.73
CA HIS A 60 18.20 1.92 8.14
C HIS A 60 18.14 0.69 9.06
N GLY A 61 17.99 -0.53 8.52
CA GLY A 61 17.94 -1.76 9.31
C GLY A 61 16.67 -1.93 10.15
N ASN A 62 15.64 -1.12 9.89
CA ASN A 62 14.38 -1.11 10.64
C ASN A 62 13.31 -2.06 10.04
N LEU A 63 13.62 -2.69 8.91
CA LEU A 63 12.78 -3.68 8.25
C LEU A 63 13.67 -4.67 7.51
N SER A 64 13.36 -5.97 7.56
CA SER A 64 14.11 -6.97 6.82
C SER A 64 13.85 -6.87 5.32
N ARG A 65 14.88 -7.25 4.54
CA ARG A 65 14.77 -7.36 3.08
C ARG A 65 13.65 -8.32 2.66
N ARG A 66 13.37 -9.36 3.46
CA ARG A 66 12.32 -10.34 3.20
C ARG A 66 10.93 -9.73 3.34
N ALA A 67 10.66 -9.03 4.44
CA ALA A 67 9.39 -8.33 4.64
C ALA A 67 9.15 -7.27 3.56
N ALA A 68 10.20 -6.53 3.18
CA ALA A 68 10.13 -5.55 2.10
C ALA A 68 9.87 -6.21 0.72
N ALA A 69 10.56 -7.31 0.39
CA ALA A 69 10.35 -8.03 -0.86
C ALA A 69 8.93 -8.61 -0.97
N LEU A 70 8.37 -9.08 0.14
CA LEU A 70 6.99 -9.58 0.19
C LEU A 70 5.99 -8.47 -0.11
N GLU A 71 6.11 -7.31 0.53
CA GLU A 71 5.23 -6.17 0.27
C GLU A 71 5.42 -5.61 -1.16
N ALA A 72 6.65 -5.58 -1.67
CA ALA A 72 6.93 -5.20 -3.05
C ALA A 72 6.28 -6.15 -4.06
N THR A 73 6.34 -7.47 -3.81
CA THR A 73 5.67 -8.49 -4.63
C THR A 73 4.16 -8.27 -4.64
N ARG A 74 3.57 -7.97 -3.49
CA ARG A 74 2.14 -7.66 -3.37
C ARG A 74 1.76 -6.41 -4.17
N LEU A 75 2.54 -5.35 -4.08
CA LEU A 75 2.33 -4.11 -4.84
C LEU A 75 2.43 -4.36 -6.35
N ALA A 76 3.44 -5.10 -6.80
CA ALA A 76 3.63 -5.47 -8.20
C ALA A 76 2.46 -6.31 -8.73
N ALA A 77 1.98 -7.28 -7.93
CA ALA A 77 0.80 -8.08 -8.28
C ALA A 77 -0.46 -7.21 -8.42
N GLY A 78 -0.70 -6.29 -7.48
CA GLY A 78 -1.82 -5.35 -7.54
C GLY A 78 -1.76 -4.44 -8.77
N PHE A 79 -0.58 -3.91 -9.07
CA PHE A 79 -0.33 -3.10 -10.27
C PHE A 79 -0.57 -3.91 -11.56
N GLY A 80 -0.06 -5.14 -11.64
CA GLY A 80 -0.25 -6.03 -12.79
C GLY A 80 -1.73 -6.36 -13.03
N VAL A 81 -2.50 -6.64 -11.97
CA VAL A 81 -3.95 -6.88 -12.08
C VAL A 81 -4.67 -5.62 -12.59
N THR A 82 -4.31 -4.43 -12.10
CA THR A 82 -4.88 -3.16 -12.56
C THR A 82 -4.55 -2.90 -14.03
N CYS A 83 -3.31 -3.11 -14.45
CA CYS A 83 -2.90 -2.97 -15.84
C CYS A 83 -3.64 -3.95 -16.75
N ALA A 84 -3.74 -5.22 -16.36
CA ALA A 84 -4.48 -6.22 -17.12
C ALA A 84 -5.98 -5.89 -17.24
N ALA A 85 -6.59 -5.31 -16.20
CA ALA A 85 -7.99 -4.89 -16.23
C ALA A 85 -8.21 -3.70 -17.17
N TYR A 86 -7.40 -2.65 -17.04
CA TYR A 86 -7.55 -1.43 -17.85
C TYR A 86 -7.10 -1.62 -19.30
N PHE A 87 -5.88 -2.12 -19.53
CA PHE A 87 -5.32 -2.24 -20.88
C PHE A 87 -5.75 -3.54 -21.57
N GLY A 88 -5.93 -4.63 -20.83
CA GLY A 88 -6.29 -5.92 -21.42
C GLY A 88 -7.79 -6.13 -21.60
N ARG A 89 -8.65 -5.49 -20.79
CA ARG A 89 -10.10 -5.72 -20.80
C ARG A 89 -10.95 -4.45 -20.96
N ALA A 90 -10.32 -3.27 -21.00
CA ALA A 90 -10.99 -1.97 -21.02
C ALA A 90 -12.10 -1.83 -19.94
N ARG A 91 -11.93 -2.51 -18.79
CA ARG A 91 -12.90 -2.54 -17.70
C ARG A 91 -12.21 -2.18 -16.38
N ALA A 92 -12.90 -1.40 -15.56
CA ALA A 92 -12.39 -1.05 -14.24
C ALA A 92 -12.15 -2.30 -13.36
N PRO A 93 -11.12 -2.30 -12.50
CA PRO A 93 -10.88 -3.36 -11.54
C PRO A 93 -12.12 -3.65 -10.69
N ASN A 94 -12.37 -4.93 -10.42
CA ASN A 94 -13.51 -5.35 -9.63
C ASN A 94 -13.44 -4.76 -8.20
N ARG A 95 -14.51 -4.04 -7.81
CA ARG A 95 -14.62 -3.40 -6.49
C ARG A 95 -14.51 -4.37 -5.31
N THR A 96 -14.99 -5.61 -5.44
CA THR A 96 -14.91 -6.61 -4.36
C THR A 96 -13.46 -7.02 -4.09
N VAL A 97 -12.69 -7.29 -5.15
CA VAL A 97 -11.26 -7.64 -5.04
C VAL A 97 -10.46 -6.44 -4.53
N ALA A 98 -10.76 -5.23 -5.02
CA ALA A 98 -10.11 -4.01 -4.54
C ALA A 98 -10.38 -3.74 -3.05
N ARG A 99 -11.62 -3.95 -2.55
CA ARG A 99 -11.94 -3.83 -1.13
C ARG A 99 -11.26 -4.88 -0.27
N ALA A 100 -11.25 -6.14 -0.72
CA ALA A 100 -10.56 -7.22 -0.03
C ALA A 100 -9.07 -6.91 0.15
N ALA A 101 -8.40 -6.48 -0.92
CA ALA A 101 -6.99 -6.06 -0.86
C ALA A 101 -6.74 -4.91 0.13
N ARG A 102 -7.71 -3.98 0.28
CA ARG A 102 -7.60 -2.83 1.18
C ARG A 102 -7.77 -3.17 2.65
N ALA A 103 -8.39 -4.30 3.01
CA ALA A 103 -8.66 -4.67 4.40
C ALA A 103 -7.37 -4.82 5.24
N SER A 104 -6.26 -5.23 4.61
CA SER A 104 -4.96 -5.38 5.27
C SER A 104 -4.16 -4.07 5.40
N THR A 105 -4.62 -2.98 4.79
CA THR A 105 -3.88 -1.70 4.73
C THR A 105 -3.54 -1.12 6.10
N PRO A 106 -4.45 -1.11 7.09
CA PRO A 106 -4.14 -0.56 8.42
C PRO A 106 -3.00 -1.32 9.10
N VAL A 107 -2.96 -2.65 8.95
CA VAL A 107 -1.92 -3.51 9.51
C VAL A 107 -0.56 -3.19 8.90
N ARG A 108 -0.51 -3.01 7.57
CA ARG A 108 0.73 -2.65 6.85
C ARG A 108 1.21 -1.25 7.20
N ALA A 109 0.29 -0.29 7.29
CA ALA A 109 0.58 1.07 7.71
C ALA A 109 1.18 1.10 9.14
N ALA A 110 0.58 0.35 10.07
CA ALA A 110 1.11 0.19 11.42
C ALA A 110 2.53 -0.41 11.42
N GLY A 111 2.81 -1.36 10.52
CA GLY A 111 4.16 -1.90 10.34
C GLY A 111 5.18 -0.87 9.85
N LEU A 112 4.82 -0.03 8.88
CA LEU A 112 5.69 1.06 8.40
C LEU A 112 5.93 2.13 9.47
N LEU A 113 4.91 2.44 10.28
CA LEU A 113 5.03 3.32 11.43
C LEU A 113 5.96 2.72 12.49
N ALA A 114 5.80 1.43 12.81
CA ALA A 114 6.70 0.72 13.72
C ALA A 114 8.15 0.73 13.22
N ALA A 115 8.39 0.62 11.91
CA ALA A 115 9.71 0.77 11.31
C ALA A 115 10.26 2.21 11.45
N GLY A 116 9.40 3.22 11.49
CA GLY A 116 9.77 4.61 11.77
C GLY A 116 10.13 4.86 13.23
N LEU A 117 9.49 4.13 14.14
CA LEU A 117 9.72 4.19 15.58
C LEU A 117 10.89 3.32 16.07
N GLY A 118 11.68 2.73 15.16
CA GLY A 118 12.81 1.88 15.52
C GLY A 118 12.41 0.54 16.16
N ARG A 119 11.23 0.00 15.83
CA ARG A 119 10.73 -1.30 16.32
C ARG A 119 10.78 -2.37 15.21
N PRO A 120 11.98 -2.88 14.83
CA PRO A 120 12.15 -3.71 13.64
C PRO A 120 11.38 -5.02 13.69
N ARG A 121 11.30 -5.68 14.86
CA ARG A 121 10.56 -6.95 15.00
C ARG A 121 9.06 -6.78 14.78
N THR A 122 8.49 -5.72 15.37
CA THR A 122 7.06 -5.39 15.21
C THR A 122 6.77 -4.95 13.78
N ALA A 123 7.66 -4.16 13.17
CA ALA A 123 7.56 -3.75 11.79
C ALA A 123 7.51 -4.96 10.84
N ASP A 124 8.47 -5.87 10.95
CA ASP A 124 8.54 -7.08 10.14
C ASP A 124 7.29 -7.94 10.27
N ALA A 125 6.82 -8.16 11.51
CA ALA A 125 5.62 -8.94 11.77
C ALA A 125 4.39 -8.31 11.14
N LEU A 126 4.17 -7.00 11.34
CA LEU A 126 2.99 -6.31 10.81
C LEU A 126 3.01 -6.16 9.30
N VAL A 127 4.16 -5.82 8.70
CA VAL A 127 4.30 -5.74 7.23
C VAL A 127 4.07 -7.12 6.61
N SER A 128 4.71 -8.17 7.16
CA SER A 128 4.58 -9.51 6.60
C SER A 128 3.17 -10.09 6.77
N ALA A 129 2.59 -9.97 7.97
CA ALA A 129 1.23 -10.43 8.25
C ALA A 129 0.20 -9.66 7.42
N GLY A 130 0.35 -8.34 7.31
CA GLY A 130 -0.50 -7.51 6.47
C GLY A 130 -0.39 -7.87 4.98
N ALA A 131 0.82 -8.13 4.48
CA ALA A 131 1.02 -8.54 3.10
C ALA A 131 0.39 -9.92 2.81
N LEU A 132 0.61 -10.90 3.68
CA LEU A 132 0.02 -12.23 3.57
C LEU A 132 -1.51 -12.20 3.65
N ALA A 133 -2.07 -11.46 4.60
CA ALA A 133 -3.52 -11.28 4.71
C ALA A 133 -4.10 -10.59 3.46
N GLY A 134 -3.38 -9.62 2.90
CA GLY A 134 -3.73 -8.98 1.63
C GLY A 134 -3.75 -9.98 0.46
N ILE A 135 -2.74 -10.83 0.34
CA ILE A 135 -2.70 -11.88 -0.70
C ILE A 135 -3.84 -12.89 -0.49
N ALA A 136 -4.01 -13.40 0.74
CA ALA A 136 -5.03 -14.39 1.07
C ALA A 136 -6.46 -13.88 0.80
N SER A 137 -6.75 -12.63 1.17
CA SER A 137 -8.06 -12.01 0.93
C SER A 137 -8.37 -11.85 -0.56
N VAL A 138 -7.36 -11.54 -1.39
CA VAL A 138 -7.50 -11.49 -2.85
C VAL A 138 -7.74 -12.88 -3.43
N VAL A 139 -6.97 -13.88 -3.00
CA VAL A 139 -7.16 -15.28 -3.43
C VAL A 139 -8.55 -15.78 -3.07
N ALA A 140 -9.01 -15.54 -1.84
CA ALA A 140 -10.35 -15.91 -1.39
C ALA A 140 -11.44 -15.23 -2.23
N ALA A 141 -11.29 -13.94 -2.54
CA ALA A 141 -12.24 -13.20 -3.38
C ALA A 141 -12.29 -13.72 -4.83
N PHE A 142 -11.17 -14.24 -5.36
CA PHE A 142 -11.15 -14.92 -6.66
C PHE A 142 -11.77 -16.31 -6.59
N ALA A 143 -11.54 -17.07 -5.52
CA ALA A 143 -12.12 -18.40 -5.33
C ALA A 143 -13.65 -18.34 -5.23
N GLN A 144 -14.19 -17.42 -4.43
CA GLN A 144 -15.64 -17.19 -4.27
C GLN A 144 -16.34 -16.83 -5.60
N ARG A 145 -15.59 -16.28 -6.57
CA ARG A 145 -16.12 -15.96 -7.90
C ARG A 145 -16.17 -17.14 -8.86
N ARG A 146 -15.41 -18.20 -8.62
CA ARG A 146 -15.46 -19.40 -9.48
C ARG A 146 -16.63 -20.32 -9.09
N THR A 147 -17.17 -20.15 -7.89
CA THR A 147 -18.23 -20.98 -7.32
C THR A 147 -19.62 -20.34 -7.39
N ALA A 148 -19.73 -19.11 -7.91
CA ALA A 148 -20.96 -18.35 -8.08
C ALA A 148 -21.25 -18.14 -9.56
#